data_AF-A0A0F9NKR2-F1
#
_entry.id   AF-A0A0F9NKR2-F1
#
_cell.length_a   1.000
_cell.length_b   1.000
_cell.length_c   1.000
_cell.angle_alpha   90.00
_cell.angle_beta   90.00
_cell.angle_gamma   90.00
#
_symmetry.space_group_name_H-M   'P 1'
#
loop_
_entity.id
_entity.type
_entity.pdbx_description
1 polymer ?
#
loop_
_entity_poly.entity_id
_entity_poly.type
_entity_poly.pdbx_seq_one_letter_code
_entity_poly.pdbx_strand_id
1 'polypeptide(L)'
;MELLEANALARDPASGQLLPCLRDRLLIRMLYRNGLRVGEGVAIGVDDLNLDQAEMRIVHLKQRVRLYCHECGSRLARSHRFCPGCQREVTEAERRIQETRRQRVLPLDGDTVKLLRQYISLEGPVMKDGRLMVFGITENRARQIVKDAADRAGLGPLLNTETGRAMGISPHRLRDAFATRAVGIDGSLEGVRQLQELLGHEHINTTMRYVKLTGQQQREYFDKLWEEEEK
;
A
#
# COMPACT_ATOMS: atom_id res chain seq x y z
N MET A 1 -2.77 -10.12 -12.39
CA MET A 1 -1.41 -10.02 -11.82
C MET A 1 -0.39 -10.54 -12.82
N GLU A 2 -0.49 -11.80 -13.24
CA GLU A 2 0.44 -12.40 -14.20
C GLU A 2 0.58 -11.59 -15.50
N LEU A 3 -0.54 -11.09 -16.03
CA LEU A 3 -0.54 -10.19 -17.20
C LEU A 3 0.29 -8.91 -16.95
N LEU A 4 0.21 -8.31 -15.76
CA LEU A 4 0.98 -7.11 -15.44
C LEU A 4 2.47 -7.43 -15.28
N GLU A 5 2.81 -8.55 -14.63
CA GLU A 5 4.19 -9.00 -14.49
C GLU A 5 4.83 -9.32 -15.85
N ALA A 6 4.11 -10.02 -16.74
CA ALA A 6 4.57 -10.35 -18.08
C ALA A 6 4.78 -9.11 -18.95
N ASN A 7 4.03 -8.05 -18.69
CA ASN A 7 4.11 -6.77 -19.40
C ASN A 7 4.96 -5.73 -18.65
N ALA A 8 5.74 -6.13 -17.65
CA ALA A 8 6.70 -5.27 -16.96
C ALA A 8 7.97 -5.11 -17.82
N LEU A 9 7.88 -4.26 -18.84
CA LEU A 9 8.94 -4.03 -19.81
C LEU A 9 9.58 -2.65 -19.60
N ALA A 10 10.89 -2.58 -19.81
CA ALA A 10 11.65 -1.34 -19.86
C ALA A 10 12.26 -1.14 -21.25
N ARG A 11 12.43 0.12 -21.65
CA ARG A 11 13.11 0.46 -22.89
C ARG A 11 14.61 0.26 -22.72
N ASP A 12 15.19 -0.60 -23.53
CA ASP A 12 16.62 -0.81 -23.61
C ASP A 12 17.31 0.42 -24.21
N PRO A 13 18.31 1.03 -23.53
CA PRO A 13 19.01 2.20 -24.05
C PRO A 13 19.76 1.95 -25.36
N ALA A 14 20.25 0.73 -25.58
CA ALA A 14 21.08 0.40 -26.74
C ALA A 14 20.24 0.13 -28.00
N SER A 15 19.23 -0.74 -27.89
CA SER A 15 18.38 -1.13 -29.02
C SER A 15 17.11 -0.30 -29.17
N GLY A 16 16.71 0.45 -28.13
CA GLY A 16 15.42 1.14 -28.06
C GLY A 16 14.22 0.19 -27.93
N GLN A 17 14.42 -1.13 -27.89
CA GLN A 17 13.35 -2.12 -27.79
C GLN A 17 12.80 -2.21 -26.36
N LEU A 18 11.56 -2.67 -26.23
CA LEU A 18 10.98 -2.98 -24.92
C LEU A 18 11.36 -4.42 -24.53
N LEU A 19 12.12 -4.56 -23.45
CA LEU A 19 12.59 -5.85 -22.95
C LEU A 19 12.03 -6.13 -21.54
N PRO A 20 11.88 -7.42 -21.15
CA PRO A 20 11.50 -7.79 -19.79
C PRO A 20 12.40 -7.15 -18.76
N CYS A 21 11.80 -6.42 -17.81
CA CYS A 21 12.52 -5.72 -16.76
C CYS A 21 12.23 -6.38 -15.41
N LEU A 22 13.23 -7.08 -14.86
CA LEU A 22 13.11 -7.76 -13.57
C LEU A 22 12.74 -6.81 -12.43
N ARG A 23 13.32 -5.59 -12.42
CA ARG A 23 12.99 -4.53 -11.44
C ARG A 23 11.51 -4.20 -11.47
N ASP A 24 10.99 -3.89 -12.65
CA ASP A 24 9.61 -3.42 -12.82
C ASP A 24 8.62 -4.55 -12.52
N ARG A 25 8.97 -5.79 -12.90
CA ARG A 25 8.20 -7.00 -12.56
C ARG A 25 8.13 -7.20 -11.05
N LEU A 26 9.28 -7.11 -10.38
CA LEU A 26 9.38 -7.28 -8.93
C LEU A 26 8.62 -6.20 -8.17
N LEU A 27 8.68 -4.95 -8.63
CA LEU A 27 7.90 -3.85 -8.09
C LEU A 27 6.40 -4.13 -8.16
N ILE A 28 5.88 -4.48 -9.34
CA ILE A 28 4.46 -4.81 -9.53
C ILE A 28 4.06 -5.97 -8.61
N ARG A 29 4.89 -7.01 -8.56
CA ARG A 29 4.66 -8.18 -7.72
C ARG A 29 4.54 -7.80 -6.25
N MET A 30 5.50 -7.07 -5.70
CA MET A 30 5.49 -6.67 -4.29
C MET A 30 4.34 -5.72 -3.95
N LEU A 31 4.01 -4.78 -4.83
CA LEU A 31 2.85 -3.90 -4.66
C LEU A 31 1.54 -4.69 -4.53
N TYR A 32 1.36 -5.73 -5.34
CA TYR A 32 0.16 -6.57 -5.31
C TYR A 32 0.22 -7.63 -4.19
N ARG A 33 1.25 -8.48 -4.14
CA ARG A 33 1.34 -9.64 -3.24
C ARG A 33 1.41 -9.26 -1.76
N ASN A 34 1.96 -8.09 -1.44
CA ASN A 34 2.09 -7.60 -0.06
C ASN A 34 1.17 -6.40 0.23
N GLY A 35 0.34 -5.99 -0.73
CA GLY A 35 -0.59 -4.85 -0.56
C GLY A 35 0.11 -3.54 -0.19
N LEU A 36 1.32 -3.28 -0.70
CA LEU A 36 2.11 -2.12 -0.30
C LEU A 36 1.52 -0.80 -0.83
N ARG A 37 1.68 0.29 -0.07
CA ARG A 37 1.55 1.63 -0.66
C ARG A 37 2.73 1.85 -1.62
N VAL A 38 2.53 2.62 -2.68
CA VAL A 38 3.63 2.92 -3.63
C VAL A 38 4.86 3.53 -2.93
N GLY A 39 4.65 4.44 -2.00
CA GLY A 39 5.72 5.04 -1.19
C GLY A 39 6.44 4.04 -0.30
N GLU A 40 5.71 3.07 0.27
CA GLU A 40 6.32 1.97 1.03
C GLU A 40 7.18 1.11 0.09
N GLY A 41 6.65 0.71 -1.07
CA GLY A 41 7.35 -0.15 -2.02
C GLY A 41 8.66 0.45 -2.58
N VAL A 42 8.66 1.74 -2.95
CA VAL A 42 9.88 2.39 -3.49
C VAL A 42 10.92 2.72 -2.41
N ALA A 43 10.51 2.75 -1.14
CA ALA A 43 11.36 3.08 0.00
C ALA A 43 12.05 1.86 0.63
N ILE A 44 11.78 0.64 0.14
CA ILE A 44 12.40 -0.58 0.66
C ILE A 44 13.90 -0.56 0.39
N GLY A 45 14.67 -0.66 1.47
CA GLY A 45 16.10 -0.92 1.43
C GLY A 45 16.40 -2.42 1.46
N VAL A 46 17.60 -2.81 1.04
CA VAL A 46 18.05 -4.20 1.13
C VAL A 46 18.13 -4.67 2.59
N ASP A 47 18.44 -3.75 3.50
CA ASP A 47 18.45 -3.94 4.96
C ASP A 47 17.06 -4.20 5.58
N ASP A 48 15.99 -3.88 4.86
CA ASP A 48 14.61 -4.19 5.28
C ASP A 48 14.21 -5.65 4.97
N LEU A 49 15.03 -6.40 4.22
CA LEU A 49 14.71 -7.73 3.73
C LEU A 49 15.45 -8.81 4.53
N ASN A 50 14.70 -9.76 5.10
CA ASN A 50 15.24 -11.02 5.59
C ASN A 50 14.78 -12.16 4.68
N LEU A 51 15.58 -12.46 3.65
CA LEU A 51 15.23 -13.46 2.63
C LEU A 51 15.33 -14.90 3.14
N ASP A 52 16.04 -15.14 4.25
CA ASP A 52 16.16 -16.46 4.87
C ASP A 52 14.91 -16.78 5.71
N GLN A 53 14.36 -15.77 6.40
CA GLN A 53 13.07 -15.87 7.09
C GLN A 53 11.87 -15.60 6.17
N ALA A 54 12.11 -15.24 4.91
CA ALA A 54 11.08 -14.83 3.96
C ALA A 54 10.21 -13.68 4.51
N GLU A 55 10.86 -12.66 5.07
CA GLU A 55 10.20 -11.52 5.71
C GLU A 55 10.74 -10.19 5.16
N MET A 56 9.88 -9.18 5.22
CA MET A 56 10.23 -7.80 4.90
C MET A 56 9.70 -6.86 5.98
N ARG A 57 10.55 -5.95 6.45
CA ARG A 57 10.17 -4.89 7.37
C ARG A 57 9.71 -3.66 6.60
N ILE A 58 8.50 -3.19 6.89
CA ILE A 58 8.00 -1.92 6.39
C ILE A 58 8.05 -0.88 7.50
N VAL A 59 8.88 0.15 7.30
CA VAL A 59 8.93 1.31 8.17
C VAL A 59 8.10 2.43 7.54
N HIS A 60 6.95 2.72 8.13
CA HIS A 60 6.12 3.84 7.72
C HIS A 60 6.42 5.04 8.62
N LEU A 61 7.13 6.03 8.07
CA LEU A 61 7.29 7.34 8.71
C LEU A 61 6.12 8.23 8.30
N LYS A 62 5.21 8.49 9.23
CA LYS A 62 4.13 9.47 9.04
C LYS A 62 4.56 10.78 9.66
N GLN A 63 4.93 11.76 8.83
CA GLN A 63 5.13 13.14 9.26
C GLN A 63 3.80 13.89 9.11
N ARG A 64 3.30 14.50 10.19
CA ARG A 64 2.15 15.41 10.15
C ARG A 64 2.59 16.77 10.65
N VAL A 65 2.36 17.80 9.83
CA VAL A 65 2.46 19.19 10.32
C VAL A 65 1.23 19.45 11.18
N ARG A 66 1.47 19.79 12.45
CA ARG A 66 0.45 20.20 13.41
C ARG A 66 0.62 21.69 13.66
N LEU A 67 -0.50 22.40 13.74
CA LEU A 67 -0.53 23.81 14.05
C LEU A 67 -0.80 24.00 15.53
N TYR A 68 -0.05 24.90 16.15
CA TYR A 68 -0.19 25.27 17.55
C TYR A 68 -0.25 26.79 17.66
N CYS A 69 -0.99 27.28 18.65
CA CYS A 69 -1.06 28.70 18.95
C CYS A 69 0.28 29.17 19.48
N HIS A 70 0.82 30.25 18.91
CA HIS A 70 2.09 30.82 19.33
C HIS A 70 2.04 31.33 20.78
N GLU A 71 0.89 31.87 21.19
CA GLU A 71 0.69 32.48 22.51
C GLU A 71 0.54 31.45 23.65
N CYS A 72 -0.27 30.40 23.45
CA CYS A 72 -0.62 29.48 24.53
C CYS A 72 -0.30 28.02 24.25
N GLY A 73 0.28 27.69 23.09
CA GLY A 73 0.62 26.32 22.70
C GLY A 73 -0.57 25.40 22.43
N SER A 74 -1.82 25.91 22.47
CA SER A 74 -3.01 25.10 22.19
C SER A 74 -3.06 24.66 20.73
N ARG A 75 -3.53 23.44 20.48
CA ARG A 75 -3.61 22.89 19.13
C ARG A 75 -4.65 23.61 18.27
N LEU A 76 -4.27 23.93 17.04
CA LEU A 76 -5.10 24.65 16.07
C LEU A 76 -5.49 23.77 14.88
N ALA A 77 -6.72 23.91 14.41
CA ALA A 77 -7.13 23.48 13.08
C ALA A 77 -6.83 24.61 12.08
N ARG A 78 -6.66 24.27 10.79
CA ARG A 78 -6.41 25.28 9.73
C ARG A 78 -7.52 26.32 9.59
N SER A 79 -8.74 25.99 10.00
CA SER A 79 -9.93 26.84 9.91
C SER A 79 -10.14 27.75 11.12
N HIS A 80 -9.34 27.61 12.20
CA HIS A 80 -9.53 28.41 13.40
C HIS A 80 -9.10 29.86 13.17
N ARG A 81 -10.06 30.79 13.26
CA ARG A 81 -9.79 32.25 13.34
C ARG A 81 -9.42 32.69 14.75
N PHE A 82 -9.94 32.03 15.78
CA PHE A 82 -9.61 32.26 17.18
C PHE A 82 -9.07 31.00 17.82
N CYS A 83 -8.12 31.13 18.74
CA CYS A 83 -7.50 30.00 19.43
C CYS A 83 -8.50 29.37 20.42
N PRO A 84 -8.70 28.04 20.44
CA PRO A 84 -9.61 27.39 21.39
C PRO A 84 -9.11 27.42 22.85
N GLY A 85 -7.82 27.69 23.07
CA GLY A 85 -7.24 27.80 24.41
C GLY A 85 -7.31 29.22 24.97
N CYS A 86 -6.61 30.16 24.33
CA CYS A 86 -6.54 31.55 24.81
C CYS A 86 -7.59 32.50 24.21
N GLN A 87 -8.42 32.03 23.29
CA GLN A 87 -9.50 32.80 22.62
C GLN A 87 -9.05 34.02 21.82
N ARG A 88 -7.73 34.28 21.72
CA ARG A 88 -7.16 35.35 20.89
C ARG A 88 -7.25 35.00 19.41
N GLU A 89 -7.29 36.03 18.57
CA GLU A 89 -7.22 35.86 17.12
C GLU A 89 -5.89 35.19 16.73
N VAL A 90 -5.98 34.20 15.83
CA VAL A 90 -4.81 33.47 15.32
C VAL A 90 -4.23 34.25 14.15
N THR A 91 -3.31 35.16 14.44
CA THR A 91 -2.55 35.89 13.40
C THR A 91 -1.44 35.03 12.81
N GLU A 92 -0.77 34.23 13.64
CA GLU A 92 0.27 33.29 13.24
C GLU A 92 0.17 31.98 14.04
N ALA A 93 0.48 30.85 13.37
CA ALA A 93 0.43 29.52 13.98
C ALA A 93 1.79 28.84 13.88
N GLU A 94 2.26 28.34 15.01
CA GLU A 94 3.50 27.55 15.09
C GLU A 94 3.30 26.19 14.41
N ARG A 95 4.18 25.88 13.46
CA ARG A 95 4.16 24.61 12.72
C ARG A 95 5.12 23.64 13.38
N ARG A 96 4.61 22.59 14.01
CA ARG A 96 5.43 21.49 14.54
C ARG A 96 5.27 20.26 13.65
N ILE A 97 6.40 19.67 13.24
CA ILE A 97 6.42 18.39 12.54
C ILE A 97 6.33 17.31 13.61
N GLN A 98 5.24 16.56 13.62
CA GLN A 98 5.11 15.37 14.45
C GLN A 98 5.42 14.15 13.59
N GLU A 99 6.44 13.40 13.99
CA GLU A 99 6.77 12.12 13.37
C GLU A 99 6.14 10.97 14.14
N THR A 100 5.54 10.03 13.44
CA THR A 100 5.13 8.76 14.00
C THR A 100 5.71 7.66 13.15
N ARG A 101 6.54 6.81 13.75
CA ARG A 101 7.09 5.62 13.11
C ARG A 101 6.18 4.45 13.45
N ARG A 102 5.61 3.83 12.42
CA ARG A 102 4.94 2.54 12.55
C ARG A 102 5.74 1.51 11.78
N GLN A 103 5.94 0.36 12.40
CA GLN A 103 6.67 -0.74 11.79
C GLN A 103 5.72 -1.94 11.71
N ARG A 104 5.83 -2.68 10.61
CA ARG A 104 5.18 -3.98 10.45
C ARG A 104 6.10 -4.91 9.68
N VAL A 105 6.01 -6.20 9.97
CA VAL A 105 6.71 -7.24 9.23
C VAL A 105 5.70 -7.91 8.31
N LEU A 106 6.09 -8.09 7.05
CA LEU A 106 5.26 -8.74 6.03
C LEU A 106 5.96 -10.00 5.56
N PRO A 107 5.24 -11.14 5.50
CA PRO A 107 5.80 -12.36 4.91
C PRO A 107 5.95 -12.20 3.39
N LEU A 108 6.92 -12.90 2.82
CA LEU A 108 7.21 -12.96 1.39
C LEU A 108 6.96 -14.39 0.91
N ASP A 109 6.23 -14.55 -0.20
CA ASP A 109 6.07 -15.86 -0.82
C ASP A 109 7.38 -16.31 -1.50
N GLY A 110 7.58 -17.63 -1.60
CA GLY A 110 8.83 -18.21 -2.09
C GLY A 110 9.25 -17.71 -3.48
N ASP A 111 8.30 -17.46 -4.38
CA ASP A 111 8.61 -16.89 -5.70
C ASP A 111 9.10 -15.44 -5.62
N THR A 112 8.53 -14.64 -4.71
CA THR A 112 9.00 -13.27 -4.46
C THR A 112 10.42 -13.29 -3.88
N VAL A 113 10.71 -14.21 -2.95
CA VAL A 113 12.07 -14.41 -2.42
C VAL A 113 13.04 -14.80 -3.53
N LYS A 114 12.68 -15.74 -4.41
CA LYS A 114 13.52 -16.15 -5.55
C LYS A 114 13.83 -14.96 -6.46
N LEU A 115 12.82 -14.17 -6.83
CA LEU A 115 13.01 -13.00 -7.68
C LEU A 115 13.86 -11.91 -7.00
N LEU A 116 13.69 -11.69 -5.69
CA LEU A 116 14.53 -10.79 -4.91
C LEU A 116 15.99 -11.23 -4.91
N ARG A 117 16.27 -12.51 -4.64
CA ARG A 117 17.63 -13.06 -4.67
C ARG A 117 18.28 -12.88 -6.04
N GLN A 118 17.56 -13.24 -7.10
CA GLN A 118 18.03 -13.05 -8.47
C GLN A 118 18.33 -11.57 -8.75
N TYR A 119 17.41 -10.68 -8.42
CA TYR A 119 17.56 -9.25 -8.68
C TYR A 119 18.73 -8.63 -7.91
N ILE A 120 18.93 -9.01 -6.64
CA ILE A 120 20.05 -8.56 -5.82
C ILE A 120 21.38 -9.09 -6.36
N SER A 121 21.43 -10.37 -6.79
CA SER A 121 22.65 -10.96 -7.35
C SER A 121 23.11 -10.33 -8.68
N LEU A 122 22.20 -9.66 -9.39
CA LEU A 122 22.48 -8.97 -10.65
C LEU A 122 22.82 -7.49 -10.45
N GLU A 123 23.24 -7.09 -9.25
CA GLU A 123 23.52 -5.69 -8.88
C GLU A 123 22.34 -4.73 -9.14
N GLY A 124 21.11 -5.24 -9.07
CA GLY A 124 19.90 -4.44 -9.24
C GLY A 124 19.70 -3.31 -8.21
N PRO A 125 20.02 -3.51 -6.91
CA PRO A 125 19.91 -2.45 -5.90
C PRO A 125 20.81 -1.25 -6.18
N VAL A 126 20.34 -0.05 -5.79
CA VAL A 126 21.01 1.22 -6.07
C VAL A 126 21.31 1.97 -4.78
N MET A 127 22.53 2.47 -4.64
CA MET A 127 22.92 3.34 -3.53
C MET A 127 22.26 4.72 -3.66
N LYS A 128 21.56 5.14 -2.60
CA LYS A 128 20.94 6.46 -2.52
C LYS A 128 20.98 6.98 -1.09
N ASP A 129 21.50 8.20 -0.90
CA ASP A 129 21.58 8.86 0.41
C ASP A 129 22.25 7.97 1.50
N GLY A 130 23.27 7.20 1.12
CA GLY A 130 23.99 6.29 2.03
C GLY A 130 23.28 4.97 2.33
N ARG A 131 22.11 4.72 1.72
CA ARG A 131 21.33 3.48 1.90
C ARG A 131 21.22 2.70 0.59
N LEU A 132 21.32 1.38 0.65
CA LEU A 132 21.15 0.50 -0.50
C LEU A 132 19.66 0.23 -0.73
N MET A 133 19.09 0.87 -1.76
CA MET A 133 17.67 0.79 -2.09
C MET A 133 17.41 -0.37 -3.05
N VAL A 134 16.32 -1.12 -2.86
CA VAL A 134 15.96 -2.20 -3.78
C VAL A 134 15.70 -1.65 -5.18
N PHE A 135 14.81 -0.66 -5.32
CA PHE A 135 14.42 -0.18 -6.65
C PHE A 135 15.11 1.11 -7.09
N GLY A 136 15.45 2.01 -6.16
CA GLY A 136 16.08 3.30 -6.47
C GLY A 136 15.23 4.27 -7.31
N ILE A 137 13.92 4.06 -7.42
CA ILE A 137 13.01 4.88 -8.26
C ILE A 137 12.10 5.79 -7.42
N THR A 138 11.49 6.78 -8.06
CA THR A 138 10.49 7.65 -7.44
C THR A 138 9.09 7.02 -7.44
N GLU A 139 8.20 7.50 -6.58
CA GLU A 139 6.80 7.05 -6.59
C GLU A 139 6.10 7.33 -7.92
N ASN A 140 6.41 8.46 -8.58
CA ASN A 140 5.84 8.80 -9.87
C ASN A 140 6.29 7.81 -10.95
N ARG A 141 7.56 7.40 -10.92
CA ARG A 141 8.05 6.35 -11.83
C ARG A 141 7.37 5.02 -11.56
N ALA A 142 7.20 4.63 -10.30
CA ALA A 142 6.48 3.41 -9.93
C ALA A 142 5.01 3.41 -10.40
N ARG A 143 4.31 4.54 -10.26
CA ARG A 143 2.94 4.72 -10.81
C ARG A 143 2.93 4.56 -12.33
N GLN A 144 3.90 5.15 -13.02
CA GLN A 144 4.02 5.04 -14.47
C GLN A 144 4.29 3.59 -14.92
N ILE A 145 5.18 2.87 -14.23
CA ILE A 145 5.47 1.45 -14.52
C ILE A 145 4.19 0.61 -14.45
N VAL A 146 3.39 0.76 -13.39
CA VAL A 146 2.13 0.02 -13.24
C VAL A 146 1.14 0.38 -14.35
N LYS A 147 1.05 1.67 -14.70
CA LYS A 147 0.18 2.15 -15.77
C LYS A 147 0.60 1.59 -17.13
N ASP A 148 1.87 1.72 -17.49
CA ASP A 148 2.41 1.25 -18.77
C ASP A 148 2.27 -0.27 -18.91
N ALA A 149 2.50 -1.01 -17.83
CA ALA A 149 2.30 -2.47 -17.82
C ALA A 149 0.83 -2.85 -18.01
N ALA A 150 -0.11 -2.08 -17.44
CA ALA A 150 -1.54 -2.28 -17.63
C ALA A 150 -1.97 -1.97 -19.07
N ASP A 151 -1.50 -0.85 -19.62
CA ASP A 151 -1.81 -0.43 -20.99
C ASP A 151 -1.30 -1.48 -21.99
N ARG A 152 -0.06 -1.97 -21.82
CA ARG A 152 0.50 -3.07 -22.64
C ARG A 152 -0.23 -4.39 -22.49
N ALA A 153 -0.69 -4.70 -21.28
CA ALA A 153 -1.49 -5.89 -21.02
C ALA A 153 -2.92 -5.81 -21.58
N GLY A 154 -3.31 -4.69 -22.21
CA GLY A 154 -4.67 -4.47 -22.70
C GLY A 154 -5.70 -4.33 -21.57
N LEU A 155 -5.24 -4.00 -20.36
CA LEU A 155 -6.11 -3.83 -19.20
C LEU A 155 -6.71 -2.42 -19.24
N GLY A 156 -7.84 -2.31 -19.94
CA GLY A 156 -8.60 -1.07 -20.06
C GLY A 156 -9.05 -0.49 -18.71
N PRO A 157 -9.52 0.76 -18.70
CA PRO A 157 -9.95 1.41 -17.47
C PRO A 157 -11.14 0.67 -16.86
N LEU A 158 -11.08 0.45 -15.55
CA LEU A 158 -12.16 -0.17 -14.79
C LEU A 158 -13.19 0.90 -14.44
N LEU A 159 -14.45 0.61 -14.69
CA LEU A 159 -15.55 1.47 -14.26
C LEU A 159 -15.71 1.34 -12.75
N ASN A 160 -15.57 2.45 -12.04
CA ASN A 160 -15.96 2.50 -10.64
C ASN A 160 -17.48 2.62 -10.56
N THR A 161 -18.16 1.55 -10.14
CA THR A 161 -19.63 1.48 -10.04
C THR A 161 -20.21 2.52 -9.08
N GLU A 162 -19.46 2.97 -8.07
CA GLU A 162 -19.93 3.96 -7.10
C GLU A 162 -19.84 5.40 -7.62
N THR A 163 -18.88 5.69 -8.51
CA THR A 163 -18.59 7.07 -8.96
C THR A 163 -18.83 7.29 -10.45
N GLY A 164 -19.10 6.22 -11.22
CA GLY A 164 -19.18 6.25 -12.69
C GLY A 164 -17.87 6.56 -13.39
N ARG A 165 -16.76 6.75 -12.67
CA ARG A 165 -15.47 7.13 -13.26
C ARG A 165 -14.71 5.91 -13.75
N ALA A 166 -14.30 5.96 -15.00
CA ALA A 166 -13.34 5.02 -15.57
C ALA A 166 -11.94 5.35 -15.03
N MET A 167 -11.31 4.41 -14.33
CA MET A 167 -9.97 4.58 -13.77
C MET A 167 -9.08 3.40 -14.21
N GLY A 168 -7.89 3.74 -14.72
CA GLY A 168 -6.86 2.75 -15.05
C GLY A 168 -6.31 2.04 -13.82
N ILE A 169 -5.55 0.97 -14.06
CA ILE A 169 -4.82 0.26 -13.02
C ILE A 169 -3.74 1.19 -12.44
N SER A 170 -3.63 1.18 -11.12
CA SER A 170 -2.67 1.99 -10.37
C SER A 170 -2.18 1.22 -9.14
N PRO A 171 -1.08 1.64 -8.49
CA PRO A 171 -0.61 0.98 -7.26
C PRO A 171 -1.69 0.90 -6.18
N HIS A 172 -2.54 1.92 -6.02
CA HIS A 172 -3.64 1.89 -5.08
C HIS A 172 -4.65 0.78 -5.43
N ARG A 173 -4.95 0.60 -6.71
CA ARG A 173 -5.86 -0.47 -7.17
C ARG A 173 -5.28 -1.86 -6.99
N LEU A 174 -3.95 -2.02 -7.15
CA LEU A 174 -3.28 -3.28 -6.82
C LEU A 174 -3.45 -3.63 -5.34
N ARG A 175 -3.29 -2.64 -4.46
CA ARG A 175 -3.53 -2.80 -3.02
C ARG A 175 -5.00 -3.07 -2.69
N ASP A 176 -5.94 -2.40 -3.35
CA ASP A 176 -7.38 -2.69 -3.20
C ASP A 176 -7.70 -4.12 -3.63
N ALA A 177 -7.12 -4.59 -4.73
CA ALA A 177 -7.30 -5.94 -5.24
C ALA A 177 -6.72 -6.99 -4.29
N PHE A 178 -5.57 -6.73 -3.66
CA PHE A 178 -5.03 -7.56 -2.58
C PHE A 178 -5.98 -7.64 -1.40
N ALA A 179 -6.46 -6.48 -0.91
CA ALA A 179 -7.36 -6.43 0.24
C ALA A 179 -8.69 -7.15 -0.04
N THR A 180 -9.25 -6.96 -1.24
CA THR A 180 -10.48 -7.64 -1.69
C THR A 180 -10.27 -9.15 -1.77
N ARG A 181 -9.11 -9.61 -2.27
CA ARG A 181 -8.75 -11.03 -2.31
C ARG A 181 -8.63 -11.62 -0.90
N ALA A 182 -7.97 -10.91 0.02
CA ALA A 182 -7.78 -11.38 1.39
C ALA A 182 -9.12 -11.54 2.11
N VAL A 183 -10.02 -10.55 2.01
CA VAL A 183 -11.38 -10.65 2.56
C VAL A 183 -12.22 -11.72 1.88
N GLY A 184 -12.02 -11.95 0.57
CA GLY A 184 -12.68 -13.03 -0.15
C GLY A 184 -12.23 -14.43 0.30
N ILE A 185 -11.02 -14.56 0.85
CA ILE A 185 -10.51 -15.81 1.44
C ILE A 185 -11.04 -15.95 2.87
N ASP A 186 -10.93 -14.89 3.67
CA ASP A 186 -11.41 -14.84 5.05
C ASP A 186 -12.07 -13.49 5.35
N GLY A 187 -13.41 -13.50 5.34
CA GLY A 187 -14.25 -12.34 5.64
C GLY A 187 -14.61 -12.21 7.11
N SER A 188 -14.09 -13.09 7.98
CA SER A 188 -14.32 -13.03 9.42
C SER A 188 -13.72 -11.76 10.04
N LEU A 189 -14.17 -11.42 11.25
CA LEU A 189 -13.59 -10.30 11.99
C LEU A 189 -12.09 -10.50 12.23
N GLU A 190 -11.66 -11.75 12.47
CA GLU A 190 -10.26 -12.10 12.67
C GLU A 190 -9.44 -11.91 11.38
N GLY A 191 -9.90 -12.44 10.25
CA GLY A 191 -9.24 -12.25 8.96
C GLY A 191 -9.12 -10.77 8.58
N VAL A 192 -10.15 -9.98 8.83
CA VAL A 192 -10.14 -8.53 8.59
C VAL A 192 -9.17 -7.80 9.54
N ARG A 193 -9.02 -8.26 10.79
CA ARG A 193 -8.01 -7.75 11.74
C ARG A 193 -6.60 -8.05 11.26
N GLN A 194 -6.32 -9.28 10.85
CA GLN A 194 -5.03 -9.66 10.27
C GLN A 194 -4.71 -8.81 9.03
N LEU A 195 -5.70 -8.59 8.15
CA LEU A 195 -5.55 -7.71 7.00
C LEU A 195 -5.28 -6.25 7.40
N GLN A 196 -5.92 -5.74 8.46
CA GLN A 196 -5.67 -4.40 8.99
C GLN A 196 -4.19 -4.22 9.38
N GLU A 197 -3.62 -5.21 10.06
CA GLU A 197 -2.22 -5.23 10.48
C GLU A 197 -1.28 -5.28 9.27
N LEU A 198 -1.51 -6.20 8.33
CA LEU A 198 -0.73 -6.35 7.10
C LEU A 198 -0.73 -5.07 6.24
N LEU A 199 -1.88 -4.39 6.16
CA LEU A 199 -1.99 -3.12 5.43
C LEU A 199 -1.48 -1.92 6.25
N GLY A 200 -1.29 -2.06 7.56
CA GLY A 200 -0.94 -0.96 8.46
C GLY A 200 -1.99 0.15 8.44
N HIS A 201 -3.28 -0.23 8.54
CA HIS A 201 -4.39 0.72 8.63
C HIS A 201 -4.56 1.23 10.06
N GLU A 202 -4.59 2.56 10.20
CA GLU A 202 -4.78 3.24 11.50
C GLU A 202 -6.16 2.96 12.10
N HIS A 203 -7.18 2.83 11.25
CA HIS A 203 -8.55 2.59 11.67
C HIS A 203 -9.08 1.35 10.96
N ILE A 204 -9.74 0.48 11.71
CA ILE A 204 -10.38 -0.74 11.19
C ILE A 204 -11.41 -0.41 10.09
N ASN A 205 -12.09 0.73 10.20
CA ASN A 205 -13.05 1.22 9.19
C ASN A 205 -12.44 1.34 7.79
N THR A 206 -11.13 1.61 7.68
CA THR A 206 -10.46 1.64 6.38
C THR A 206 -10.39 0.24 5.74
N THR A 207 -10.21 -0.80 6.55
CA THR A 207 -10.20 -2.20 6.10
C THR A 207 -11.60 -2.76 5.89
N MET A 208 -12.57 -2.39 6.73
CA MET A 208 -13.96 -2.84 6.63
C MET A 208 -14.62 -2.49 5.29
N ARG A 209 -14.12 -1.48 4.57
CA ARG A 209 -14.60 -1.12 3.22
C ARG A 209 -14.48 -2.25 2.20
N TYR A 210 -13.59 -3.22 2.42
CA TYR A 210 -13.43 -4.38 1.55
C TYR A 210 -14.38 -5.53 1.91
N VAL A 211 -15.01 -5.48 3.09
CA VAL A 211 -16.02 -6.44 3.51
C VAL A 211 -17.33 -6.12 2.81
N LYS A 212 -17.75 -7.02 1.94
CA LYS A 212 -19.09 -6.99 1.34
C LYS A 212 -19.90 -8.09 2.00
N LEU A 213 -20.90 -7.70 2.79
CA LEU A 213 -21.90 -8.65 3.27
C LEU A 213 -22.89 -8.92 2.14
N THR A 214 -22.98 -10.17 1.70
CA THR A 214 -24.05 -10.59 0.79
C THR A 214 -25.29 -10.98 1.60
N GLY A 215 -26.48 -10.87 1.00
CA GLY A 215 -27.72 -11.33 1.65
C GLY A 215 -27.69 -12.82 1.99
N GLN A 216 -27.01 -13.63 1.17
CA GLN A 216 -26.79 -15.05 1.44
C GLN A 216 -25.95 -15.28 2.70
N GLN A 217 -24.85 -14.54 2.89
CA GLN A 217 -24.02 -14.64 4.08
C GLN A 217 -24.76 -14.22 5.36
N GLN A 218 -25.64 -13.22 5.27
CA GLN A 218 -26.50 -12.84 6.39
C GLN A 218 -27.49 -13.95 6.75
N ARG A 219 -28.05 -14.63 5.74
CA ARG A 219 -28.98 -15.75 5.97
C ARG A 219 -28.28 -16.96 6.58
N GLU A 220 -27.14 -17.36 6.03
CA GLU A 220 -26.32 -18.45 6.57
C GLU A 220 -25.88 -18.17 8.01
N TYR A 221 -25.52 -16.92 8.33
CA TYR A 221 -25.20 -16.53 9.71
C TYR A 221 -26.44 -16.65 10.62
N PHE A 222 -27.60 -16.15 10.18
CA PHE A 222 -28.82 -16.23 10.96
C PHE A 222 -29.24 -17.67 11.23
N ASP A 223 -29.17 -18.54 10.22
CA ASP A 223 -29.55 -19.95 10.37
C ASP A 223 -28.62 -20.67 11.37
N LYS A 224 -27.31 -20.37 11.36
CA LYS A 224 -26.34 -20.89 12.36
C LYS A 224 -26.61 -20.46 13.79
N LEU A 225 -27.23 -19.29 14.03
CA LEU A 225 -27.51 -18.84 15.39
C LEU A 225 -28.47 -19.77 16.14
N TRP A 226 -29.31 -20.50 15.40
CA TRP A 226 -30.37 -21.33 15.95
C TRP A 226 -30.10 -22.84 15.75
N GLU A 227 -29.07 -23.23 15.00
CA GLU A 227 -28.68 -24.64 14.78
C GLU A 227 -28.30 -25.39 16.08
N GLU A 228 -27.87 -24.68 17.14
CA GLU A 228 -27.49 -25.29 18.42
C GLU A 228 -28.68 -25.44 19.40
N GLU A 229 -29.80 -24.74 19.19
CA GLU A 229 -30.99 -24.85 20.04
C GLU A 229 -31.91 -26.03 19.64
N GLU A 230 -31.70 -26.61 18.45
CA GLU A 230 -32.50 -27.73 17.91
C GLU A 230 -31.86 -29.13 18.10
N LYS A 231 -30.76 -29.25 18.85
CA LYS A 231 -30.11 -30.53 19.20
C LYS A 231 -30.29 -30.91 20.67
#